data_AF-A0A1I7UIR3-F1
#
_entry.id   AF-A0A1I7UIR3-F1
#
_cell.length_a   1.000
_cell.length_b   1.000
_cell.length_c   1.000
_cell.angle_alpha   90.00
_cell.angle_beta   90.00
_cell.angle_gamma   90.00
#
_symmetry.space_group_name_H-M   'P 1'
#
loop_
_entity.id
_entity.type
_entity.pdbx_description
1 polymer ?
#
loop_
_entity_poly.entity_id
_entity_poly.type
_entity_poly.pdbx_seq_one_letter_code
_entity_poly.pdbx_strand_id
1 'polypeptide(L)'
;MLLILLLFIPVSIHSAPTDQVKRIDPLLEQQKKYLDIIKKAYNKKYPEAQNETDYPSVASLNKNRLGLRDKQPLSIPEINAEISDYLYQSDLLLTEEQAISIAKSIENDNNRTKRQAVTNPNYLWDKNQPIHYEFRASLNPAHLPIIRRGIKFWNDNTCLDFKRDDTAPDRLSIFAGDGCYTYYGKRSRVQDLSIGYYCEQFATVTHEIMHALGFTHHQLRDDRDDHIILNVRNIKKEDQSNFAKTPLSDGQLLNIPYDYGSVMHYYPSVYANDTSKFTMMARQPLFQFTMGQLHEPSFTDILAVNRLYNCASKCPTQLPCSNAGYTDPRNCNQCKCPPYFSGRLCRILAPGTSPVCNGQVLHATSVWQSFDGVQRDPSTTTNYTRAFTTCNWHIIGIVGRRVEIKITSTHLDNLCFNNCFVRTLEINLGKIEKSGFYVCCRDFLNRVFTSESDFVALRGYIENLQLRFTVQYRIA
;
A
#
# COMPACT_ATOMS: atom_id res chain seq x y z
N MET A 1 52.77 4.30 -0.22
CA MET A 1 52.48 5.22 0.88
C MET A 1 52.15 6.57 0.28
N LEU A 2 50.88 6.86 0.07
CA LEU A 2 50.40 8.20 -0.30
C LEU A 2 49.08 8.41 0.44
N LEU A 3 49.14 9.25 1.47
CA LEU A 3 48.02 9.65 2.32
C LEU A 3 47.21 10.70 1.55
N ILE A 4 45.96 10.40 1.19
CA ILE A 4 45.03 11.44 0.70
C ILE A 4 44.20 11.88 1.90
N LEU A 5 44.51 13.09 2.39
CA LEU A 5 43.71 13.82 3.37
C LEU A 5 42.31 14.07 2.78
N LEU A 6 41.28 13.46 3.36
CA LEU A 6 39.90 13.87 3.14
C LEU A 6 39.65 15.15 3.94
N LEU A 7 39.61 16.28 3.25
CA LEU A 7 39.11 17.54 3.78
C LEU A 7 37.61 17.39 4.07
N PHE A 8 37.26 17.40 5.36
CA PHE A 8 35.89 17.54 5.83
C PHE A 8 35.41 18.95 5.49
N ILE A 9 34.63 19.09 4.43
CA ILE A 9 33.77 20.26 4.23
C ILE A 9 32.52 20.02 5.09
N PRO A 10 32.21 20.86 6.08
CA PRO A 10 30.98 20.71 6.84
C PRO A 10 29.81 20.92 5.88
N VAL A 11 28.92 19.94 5.78
CA VAL A 11 27.62 20.10 5.13
C VAL A 11 26.87 21.13 5.96
N SER A 12 26.79 22.36 5.47
CA SER A 12 25.85 23.36 5.98
C SER A 12 24.45 22.76 5.83
N ILE A 13 23.86 22.40 6.97
CA ILE A 13 22.42 22.17 7.10
C ILE A 13 21.77 23.44 6.56
N HIS A 14 21.23 23.38 5.35
CA HIS A 14 20.31 24.40 4.88
C HIS A 14 19.07 24.23 5.75
N SER A 15 19.00 25.03 6.81
CA SER A 15 17.76 25.32 7.50
C SER A 15 16.73 25.70 6.43
N ALA A 16 15.59 25.03 6.45
CA ALA A 16 14.40 25.51 5.75
C ALA A 16 14.22 27.01 6.08
N PRO A 17 13.84 27.86 5.11
CA PRO A 17 13.72 29.28 5.36
C PRO A 17 12.66 29.53 6.45
N THR A 18 13.14 29.75 7.68
CA THR A 18 12.41 30.32 8.81
C THR A 18 12.35 31.82 8.59
N ASP A 19 11.28 32.28 7.95
CA ASP A 19 10.63 33.59 8.14
C ASP A 19 9.69 33.91 6.96
N GLN A 20 8.76 32.99 6.69
CA GLN A 20 7.47 33.40 6.17
C GLN A 20 6.43 33.00 7.20
N VAL A 21 5.65 33.97 7.66
CA VAL A 21 4.37 33.70 8.31
C VAL A 21 3.62 32.75 7.36
N LYS A 22 3.57 31.44 7.69
CA LYS A 22 2.79 30.45 6.95
C LYS A 22 1.37 31.01 6.95
N ARG A 23 0.95 31.63 5.85
CA ARG A 23 -0.45 31.97 5.63
C ARG A 23 -1.14 30.61 5.60
N ILE A 24 -1.73 30.22 6.73
CA ILE A 24 -2.48 28.97 6.80
C ILE A 24 -3.52 29.07 5.71
N ASP A 25 -3.43 28.14 4.76
CA ASP A 25 -4.37 28.06 3.65
C ASP A 25 -5.80 28.07 4.25
N PRO A 26 -6.69 29.00 3.87
CA PRO A 26 -8.07 29.03 4.34
C PRO A 26 -8.79 27.67 4.22
N LEU A 27 -8.34 26.83 3.28
CA LEU A 27 -8.78 25.44 3.13
C LEU A 27 -8.46 24.58 4.36
N LEU A 28 -7.26 24.72 4.94
CA LEU A 28 -6.81 23.96 6.10
C LEU A 28 -7.58 24.37 7.36
N GLU A 29 -7.82 25.66 7.60
CA GLU A 29 -8.65 26.10 8.74
C GLU A 29 -10.09 25.55 8.67
N GLN A 30 -10.66 25.38 7.47
CA GLN A 30 -11.95 24.72 7.31
C GLN A 30 -11.90 23.24 7.71
N GLN A 31 -10.82 22.53 7.40
CA GLN A 31 -10.66 21.13 7.79
C GLN A 31 -10.59 20.94 9.31
N LYS A 32 -9.95 21.85 10.06
CA LYS A 32 -9.95 21.80 11.53
C LYS A 32 -11.35 21.71 12.11
N LYS A 33 -12.30 22.50 11.58
CA LYS A 33 -13.71 22.45 12.00
C LYS A 33 -14.32 21.06 11.76
N TYR A 34 -14.03 20.45 10.60
CA TYR A 34 -14.54 19.12 10.26
C TYR A 34 -13.96 18.03 11.17
N LEU A 35 -12.66 18.10 11.46
CA LEU A 35 -11.99 17.16 12.34
C LEU A 35 -12.43 17.31 13.79
N ASP A 36 -12.73 18.51 14.25
CA ASP A 36 -13.30 18.74 15.59
C ASP A 36 -14.66 18.04 15.77
N ILE A 37 -15.52 18.06 14.74
CA ILE A 37 -16.81 17.33 14.76
C ILE A 37 -16.56 15.82 14.97
N ILE A 38 -15.61 15.25 14.23
CA ILE A 38 -15.27 13.83 14.32
C ILE A 38 -14.61 13.49 15.66
N LYS A 39 -13.64 14.30 16.11
CA LYS A 39 -12.95 14.14 17.40
C LYS A 39 -13.95 14.18 18.56
N LYS A 40 -14.94 15.08 18.53
CA LYS A 40 -16.02 15.14 19.53
C LYS A 40 -16.88 13.87 19.53
N ALA A 41 -17.29 13.37 18.37
CA ALA A 41 -18.04 12.12 18.27
C ALA A 41 -17.23 10.92 18.81
N TYR A 42 -15.94 10.84 18.45
CA TYR A 42 -15.04 9.80 18.94
C TYR A 42 -14.88 9.86 20.47
N ASN A 43 -14.52 11.02 21.02
CA ASN A 43 -14.32 11.20 22.47
C ASN A 43 -15.60 10.94 23.28
N LYS A 44 -16.77 11.26 22.72
CA LYS A 44 -18.06 10.96 23.34
C LYS A 44 -18.33 9.45 23.40
N LYS A 45 -17.99 8.71 22.35
CA LYS A 45 -18.17 7.24 22.31
C LYS A 45 -17.12 6.47 23.09
N TYR A 46 -15.89 6.98 23.11
CA TYR A 46 -14.74 6.37 23.77
C TYR A 46 -14.20 7.31 24.86
N PRO A 47 -14.96 7.55 25.95
CA PRO A 47 -14.62 8.55 26.97
C PRO A 47 -13.39 8.18 27.81
N GLU A 48 -13.00 6.90 27.82
CA GLU A 48 -11.79 6.39 28.47
C GLU A 48 -11.00 5.54 27.47
N ALA A 49 -9.67 5.67 27.50
CA ALA A 49 -8.78 4.80 26.74
C ALA A 49 -9.10 3.36 27.15
N GLN A 50 -9.74 2.60 26.26
CA GLN A 50 -10.12 1.23 26.59
C GLN A 50 -8.87 0.46 27.00
N ASN A 51 -8.89 -0.04 28.23
CA ASN A 51 -7.93 -0.99 28.74
C ASN A 51 -8.19 -2.34 28.07
N GLU A 52 -7.80 -2.47 26.81
CA GLU A 52 -7.75 -3.78 26.19
C GLU A 52 -6.61 -4.62 26.78
N THR A 53 -6.90 -5.91 26.87
CA THR A 53 -6.07 -6.96 27.44
C THR A 53 -4.71 -7.05 26.77
N ASP A 54 -3.71 -7.41 27.57
CA ASP A 54 -2.37 -7.73 27.10
C ASP A 54 -2.45 -8.94 26.15
N TYR A 55 -2.35 -8.72 24.84
CA TYR A 55 -2.37 -9.81 23.87
C TYR A 55 -1.00 -10.48 23.81
N PRO A 56 -0.91 -11.81 23.95
CA PRO A 56 0.37 -12.51 23.91
C PRO A 56 1.03 -12.41 22.53
N SER A 57 2.08 -11.59 22.53
CA SER A 57 3.37 -11.67 21.84
C SER A 57 3.42 -11.86 20.31
N VAL A 58 3.60 -10.73 19.60
CA VAL A 58 4.51 -10.64 18.43
C VAL A 58 5.99 -10.62 18.89
N ALA A 59 6.27 -10.87 20.18
CA ALA A 59 7.61 -10.78 20.77
C ALA A 59 8.65 -11.69 20.09
N SER A 60 8.22 -12.74 19.36
CA SER A 60 9.13 -13.59 18.59
C SER A 60 9.64 -12.92 17.29
N LEU A 61 8.85 -12.05 16.65
CA LEU A 61 9.22 -11.32 15.42
C LEU A 61 9.92 -9.98 15.71
N ASN A 62 9.97 -9.56 16.97
CA ASN A 62 10.63 -8.31 17.39
C ASN A 62 12.13 -8.46 17.66
N LYS A 63 12.66 -9.68 17.81
CA LYS A 63 14.03 -9.90 18.31
C LYS A 63 15.11 -9.43 17.33
N ASN A 64 14.84 -9.47 16.02
CA ASN A 64 15.83 -9.17 14.97
C ASN A 64 15.43 -7.96 14.10
N ARG A 65 14.45 -7.17 14.54
CA ARG A 65 14.05 -5.93 13.88
C ARG A 65 15.21 -4.93 13.96
N LEU A 66 15.62 -4.37 12.81
CA LEU A 66 16.52 -3.24 12.83
C LEU A 66 15.71 -2.01 13.27
N GLY A 67 15.93 -1.57 14.51
CA GLY A 67 15.41 -0.29 15.02
C GLY A 67 16.04 0.95 14.37
N LEU A 68 16.67 0.82 13.20
CA LEU A 68 17.33 1.91 12.49
C LEU A 68 16.29 2.72 11.70
N ARG A 69 15.49 3.50 12.44
CA ARG A 69 14.49 4.44 11.89
C ARG A 69 15.13 5.43 10.90
N ASP A 70 16.39 5.80 11.11
CA ASP A 70 17.12 6.81 10.35
C ASP A 70 17.37 6.46 8.87
N LYS A 71 17.08 5.21 8.44
CA LYS A 71 17.23 4.76 7.05
C LYS A 71 15.92 4.34 6.38
N GLN A 72 14.78 4.36 7.08
CA GLN A 72 13.48 4.03 6.51
C GLN A 72 12.87 5.29 5.85
N PRO A 73 12.30 5.20 4.63
CA PRO A 73 11.48 6.26 4.07
C PRO A 73 10.38 6.64 5.04
N LEU A 74 10.16 7.94 5.20
CA LEU A 74 9.04 8.45 5.98
C LEU A 74 7.74 7.93 5.37
N SER A 75 6.85 7.44 6.24
CA SER A 75 5.47 7.15 5.87
C SER A 75 4.67 8.44 5.64
N ILE A 76 3.53 8.37 4.94
CA ILE A 76 2.66 9.53 4.72
C ILE A 76 2.28 10.23 6.04
N PRO A 77 1.86 9.52 7.11
CA PRO A 77 1.63 10.13 8.42
C PRO A 77 2.84 10.86 9.04
N GLU A 78 4.05 10.38 8.78
CA GLU A 78 5.28 11.03 9.25
C GLU A 78 5.65 12.25 8.40
N ILE A 79 5.42 12.18 7.08
CA ILE A 79 5.61 13.33 6.17
C ILE A 79 4.63 14.45 6.53
N ASN A 80 3.38 14.10 6.82
CA ASN A 80 2.31 15.05 7.11
C ASN A 80 2.27 15.49 8.58
N ALA A 81 3.24 15.11 9.41
CA ALA A 81 3.18 15.33 10.86
C ALA A 81 2.93 16.79 11.25
N GLU A 82 3.46 17.77 10.49
CA GLU A 82 3.25 19.20 10.73
C GLU A 82 1.85 19.71 10.38
N ILE A 83 1.11 18.97 9.57
CA ILE A 83 -0.23 19.34 9.10
C ILE A 83 -1.31 18.30 9.43
N SER A 84 -0.98 17.32 10.26
CA SER A 84 -1.87 16.22 10.64
C SER A 84 -3.16 16.70 11.31
N ASP A 85 -3.12 17.84 12.01
CA ASP A 85 -4.28 18.49 12.62
C ASP A 85 -5.31 19.02 11.62
N TYR A 86 -4.96 19.06 10.33
CA TYR A 86 -5.83 19.50 9.24
C TYR A 86 -6.27 18.37 8.32
N LEU A 87 -5.77 17.14 8.53
CA LEU A 87 -6.01 16.02 7.64
C LEU A 87 -6.68 14.88 8.39
N TYR A 88 -7.83 14.43 7.89
CA TYR A 88 -8.49 13.25 8.42
C TYR A 88 -7.60 12.05 8.17
N GLN A 89 -7.31 11.27 9.21
CA GLN A 89 -6.43 10.12 9.12
C GLN A 89 -5.05 10.49 8.55
N SER A 90 -4.62 11.74 8.69
CA SER A 90 -3.34 12.30 8.25
C SER A 90 -3.12 12.54 6.76
N ASP A 91 -4.00 12.17 5.83
CA ASP A 91 -3.85 12.47 4.38
C ASP A 91 -5.16 12.73 3.61
N LEU A 92 -6.31 12.72 4.29
CA LEU A 92 -7.60 12.99 3.67
C LEU A 92 -8.14 14.39 3.98
N LEU A 93 -8.47 15.12 2.94
CA LEU A 93 -9.37 16.27 2.99
C LEU A 93 -10.82 15.78 2.90
N LEU A 94 -11.65 16.29 3.81
CA LEU A 94 -13.06 15.96 3.86
C LEU A 94 -13.94 17.12 3.41
N THR A 95 -15.14 16.76 2.99
CA THR A 95 -16.27 17.68 2.89
C THR A 95 -17.02 17.76 4.21
N GLU A 96 -17.82 18.82 4.41
CA GLU A 96 -18.67 18.92 5.59
C GLU A 96 -19.64 17.75 5.70
N GLU A 97 -20.24 17.32 4.58
CA GLU A 97 -21.15 16.18 4.53
C GLU A 97 -20.45 14.89 4.96
N GLN A 98 -19.24 14.63 4.44
CA GLN A 98 -18.43 13.47 4.85
C GLN A 98 -18.09 13.52 6.34
N ALA A 99 -17.65 14.67 6.86
CA ALA A 99 -17.31 14.82 8.27
C ALA A 99 -18.52 14.58 9.19
N ILE A 100 -19.68 15.10 8.83
CA ILE A 100 -20.94 14.87 9.55
C ILE A 100 -21.35 13.39 9.47
N SER A 101 -21.24 12.78 8.29
CA SER A 101 -21.58 11.36 8.10
C SER A 101 -20.68 10.47 8.94
N ILE A 102 -19.36 10.73 8.95
CA ILE A 102 -18.39 10.01 9.78
C ILE A 102 -18.71 10.19 11.25
N ALA A 103 -18.94 11.42 11.73
CA ALA A 103 -19.27 11.66 13.13
C ALA A 103 -20.57 10.94 13.56
N LYS A 104 -21.64 11.03 12.77
CA LYS A 104 -22.91 10.33 13.04
C LYS A 104 -22.73 8.82 13.10
N SER A 105 -21.88 8.27 12.24
CA SER A 105 -21.62 6.83 12.19
C SER A 105 -20.79 6.34 13.38
N ILE A 106 -19.87 7.17 13.87
CA ILE A 106 -19.17 6.90 15.12
C ILE A 106 -20.20 6.83 16.24
N GLU A 107 -21.10 7.80 16.37
CA GLU A 107 -22.10 7.85 17.45
C GLU A 107 -23.14 6.71 17.42
N ASN A 108 -23.56 6.24 16.24
CA ASN A 108 -24.65 5.27 16.10
C ASN A 108 -24.14 3.86 15.78
N ASP A 109 -24.23 2.94 16.74
CA ASP A 109 -23.73 1.55 16.60
C ASP A 109 -24.69 0.58 15.87
N ASN A 110 -25.88 1.04 15.45
CA ASN A 110 -26.93 0.15 14.96
C ASN A 110 -26.80 -0.14 13.45
N ASN A 111 -26.59 -1.43 13.13
CA ASN A 111 -26.41 -2.04 11.81
C ASN A 111 -25.13 -1.64 11.05
N ARG A 112 -23.98 -2.04 11.60
CA ARG A 112 -22.65 -1.90 10.98
C ARG A 112 -22.57 -2.66 9.66
N THR A 113 -22.51 -1.93 8.55
CA THR A 113 -22.13 -2.46 7.24
C THR A 113 -20.71 -2.06 6.87
N LYS A 114 -19.96 -3.04 6.36
CA LYS A 114 -18.51 -3.02 6.12
C LYS A 114 -18.08 -2.08 4.98
N ARG A 115 -17.14 -1.12 5.16
CA ARG A 115 -16.63 -0.26 4.05
C ARG A 115 -15.15 0.14 4.03
N GLN A 116 -14.66 0.32 2.80
CA GLN A 116 -13.37 0.96 2.45
C GLN A 116 -13.53 2.05 1.35
N ALA A 117 -14.69 2.19 0.71
CA ALA A 117 -14.89 3.05 -0.46
C ALA A 117 -16.12 3.97 -0.31
N VAL A 118 -16.12 5.07 -1.06
CA VAL A 118 -17.28 5.97 -1.19
C VAL A 118 -18.45 5.24 -1.82
N THR A 119 -19.66 5.64 -1.43
CA THR A 119 -20.91 5.00 -1.90
C THR A 119 -21.87 5.99 -2.53
N ASN A 120 -21.80 7.27 -2.14
CA ASN A 120 -22.56 8.32 -2.80
C ASN A 120 -21.97 8.54 -4.22
N PRO A 121 -22.75 8.32 -5.30
CA PRO A 121 -22.28 8.46 -6.67
C PRO A 121 -21.72 9.85 -7.01
N ASN A 122 -22.09 10.89 -6.25
CA ASN A 122 -21.56 12.24 -6.43
C ASN A 122 -20.05 12.34 -6.11
N TYR A 123 -19.51 11.39 -5.34
CA TYR A 123 -18.08 11.28 -5.06
C TYR A 123 -17.34 10.33 -6.03
N LEU A 124 -18.03 9.78 -7.04
CA LEU A 124 -17.40 8.97 -8.08
C LEU A 124 -17.12 9.80 -9.32
N TRP A 125 -15.99 9.54 -9.95
CA TRP A 125 -15.73 10.02 -11.31
C TRP A 125 -16.62 9.29 -12.32
N ASP A 126 -17.03 10.00 -13.39
CA ASP A 126 -17.73 9.34 -14.49
C ASP A 126 -16.72 8.48 -15.28
N LYS A 127 -16.85 7.16 -15.20
CA LYS A 127 -16.00 6.20 -15.92
C LYS A 127 -16.08 6.28 -17.45
N ASN A 128 -17.03 7.04 -17.99
CA ASN A 128 -17.19 7.27 -19.43
C ASN A 128 -16.59 8.60 -19.88
N GLN A 129 -16.05 9.39 -18.95
CA GLN A 129 -15.33 10.62 -19.24
C GLN A 129 -13.90 10.52 -18.67
N PRO A 130 -12.93 11.20 -19.29
CA PRO A 130 -11.60 11.29 -18.70
C PRO A 130 -11.63 12.01 -17.35
N ILE A 131 -10.93 11.46 -16.37
CA ILE A 131 -10.52 12.18 -15.16
C ILE A 131 -9.45 13.19 -15.59
N HIS A 132 -9.85 14.45 -15.62
CA HIS A 132 -8.95 15.52 -16.00
C HIS A 132 -7.95 15.82 -14.89
N TYR A 133 -6.73 16.20 -15.26
CA TYR A 133 -5.71 16.65 -14.32
C TYR A 133 -4.84 17.76 -14.90
N GLU A 134 -4.20 18.52 -14.02
CA GLU A 134 -3.18 19.52 -14.36
C GLU A 134 -1.93 19.37 -13.50
N PHE A 135 -0.84 20.00 -13.93
CA PHE A 135 0.38 20.14 -13.14
C PHE A 135 0.61 21.61 -12.82
N ARG A 136 0.51 21.98 -11.55
CA ARG A 136 0.82 23.34 -11.09
C ARG A 136 2.33 23.59 -11.14
N ALA A 137 2.69 24.85 -11.37
CA ALA A 137 4.09 25.28 -11.51
C ALA A 137 4.96 25.04 -10.25
N SER A 138 4.35 24.77 -9.09
CA SER A 138 5.09 24.44 -7.86
C SER A 138 5.73 23.06 -7.89
N LEU A 139 5.32 22.15 -8.79
CA LEU A 139 5.93 20.83 -8.90
C LEU A 139 7.35 20.91 -9.44
N ASN A 140 8.27 20.18 -8.81
CA ASN A 140 9.60 19.98 -9.35
C ASN A 140 9.52 19.15 -10.66
N PRO A 141 10.02 19.65 -11.80
CA PRO A 141 10.01 18.91 -13.07
C PRO A 141 10.66 17.52 -12.99
N ALA A 142 11.64 17.33 -12.10
CA ALA A 142 12.31 16.05 -11.86
C ALA A 142 11.36 14.96 -11.31
N HIS A 143 10.26 15.36 -10.66
CA HIS A 143 9.29 14.44 -10.06
C HIS A 143 8.07 14.18 -10.99
N LEU A 144 7.90 14.93 -12.07
CA LEU A 144 6.82 14.68 -13.03
C LEU A 144 6.82 13.26 -13.62
N PRO A 145 7.96 12.59 -13.89
CA PRO A 145 7.97 11.21 -14.36
C PRO A 145 7.29 10.23 -13.38
N ILE A 146 7.52 10.35 -12.07
CA ILE A 146 6.92 9.44 -11.08
C ILE A 146 5.42 9.70 -10.93
N ILE A 147 5.01 10.97 -10.97
CA ILE A 147 3.59 11.35 -10.93
C ILE A 147 2.86 10.80 -12.16
N ARG A 148 3.43 11.01 -13.36
CA ARG A 148 2.89 10.44 -14.61
C ARG A 148 2.82 8.92 -14.57
N ARG A 149 3.80 8.26 -13.95
CA ARG A 149 3.78 6.79 -13.79
C ARG A 149 2.62 6.34 -12.91
N GLY A 150 2.32 7.03 -11.80
CA GLY A 150 1.17 6.74 -10.94
C GLY A 150 -0.17 6.93 -11.65
N ILE A 151 -0.32 8.03 -12.41
CA ILE A 151 -1.50 8.26 -13.26
C ILE A 151 -1.64 7.15 -14.31
N LYS A 152 -0.55 6.83 -15.00
CA LYS A 152 -0.53 5.79 -16.04
C LYS A 152 -0.88 4.43 -15.44
N PHE A 153 -0.44 4.11 -14.23
CA PHE A 153 -0.79 2.86 -13.56
C PHE A 153 -2.31 2.72 -13.44
N TRP A 154 -3.02 3.70 -12.89
CA TRP A 154 -4.47 3.61 -12.77
C TRP A 154 -5.17 3.58 -14.13
N ASN A 155 -4.66 4.34 -15.10
CA ASN A 155 -5.14 4.30 -16.48
C ASN A 155 -5.01 2.89 -17.12
N ASP A 156 -3.85 2.25 -17.01
CA ASP A 156 -3.56 0.94 -17.61
C ASP A 156 -4.23 -0.24 -16.88
N ASN A 157 -4.56 -0.07 -15.60
CA ASN A 157 -5.05 -1.14 -14.75
C ASN A 157 -6.57 -1.09 -14.51
N THR A 158 -7.24 -0.03 -14.95
CA THR A 158 -8.68 0.15 -14.76
C THR A 158 -9.38 0.58 -16.04
N CYS A 159 -10.71 0.73 -16.02
CA CYS A 159 -11.45 1.35 -17.12
C CYS A 159 -11.44 2.89 -17.11
N LEU A 160 -10.76 3.53 -16.15
CA LEU A 160 -10.77 4.98 -15.98
C LEU A 160 -9.68 5.62 -16.83
N ASP A 161 -10.08 6.58 -17.67
CA ASP A 161 -9.17 7.38 -18.48
C ASP A 161 -8.65 8.57 -17.70
N PHE A 162 -7.36 8.86 -17.80
CA PHE A 162 -6.77 10.08 -17.25
C PHE A 162 -6.26 10.96 -18.39
N LYS A 163 -6.67 12.23 -18.41
CA LYS A 163 -6.29 13.16 -19.48
C LYS A 163 -5.84 14.48 -18.90
N ARG A 164 -4.67 14.97 -19.33
CA ARG A 164 -4.25 16.32 -18.97
C ARG A 164 -5.16 17.35 -19.63
N ASP A 165 -5.77 18.22 -18.84
CA ASP A 165 -6.56 19.36 -19.31
C ASP A 165 -6.62 20.42 -18.21
N ASP A 166 -5.77 21.43 -18.35
CA ASP A 166 -5.60 22.50 -17.35
C ASP A 166 -6.81 23.48 -17.36
N THR A 167 -7.77 23.30 -18.28
CA THR A 167 -8.98 24.13 -18.41
C THR A 167 -10.27 23.44 -17.97
N ALA A 168 -10.24 22.11 -17.78
CA ALA A 168 -11.42 21.34 -17.39
C ALA A 168 -11.96 21.80 -16.02
N PRO A 169 -13.28 22.02 -15.87
CA PRO A 169 -13.87 22.54 -14.63
C PRO A 169 -13.74 21.57 -13.45
N ASP A 170 -13.89 20.28 -13.71
CA ASP A 170 -13.68 19.19 -12.76
C ASP A 170 -12.35 18.52 -13.10
N ARG A 171 -11.32 18.73 -12.27
CA ARG A 171 -9.99 18.15 -12.48
C ARG A 171 -9.19 18.02 -11.19
N LEU A 172 -8.19 17.14 -11.21
CA LEU A 172 -7.15 17.05 -10.19
C LEU A 172 -6.09 18.13 -10.43
N SER A 173 -5.93 19.05 -9.48
CA SER A 173 -4.87 20.05 -9.40
C SER A 173 -3.69 19.47 -8.63
N ILE A 174 -2.70 18.95 -9.37
CA ILE A 174 -1.54 18.31 -8.77
C ILE A 174 -0.46 19.36 -8.52
N PHE A 175 0.02 19.46 -7.28
CA PHE A 175 0.94 20.52 -6.86
C PHE A 175 1.88 20.04 -5.74
N ALA A 176 2.98 20.75 -5.52
CA ALA A 176 3.84 20.52 -4.36
C ALA A 176 3.35 21.38 -3.19
N GLY A 177 2.59 20.77 -2.27
CA GLY A 177 2.22 21.36 -0.98
C GLY A 177 3.06 20.83 0.19
N ASP A 178 2.71 21.21 1.40
CA ASP A 178 3.28 20.66 2.63
C ASP A 178 2.73 19.24 2.84
N GLY A 179 3.40 18.21 2.33
CA GLY A 179 3.02 16.81 2.51
C GLY A 179 2.18 16.18 1.39
N CYS A 180 1.60 15.00 1.65
CA CYS A 180 0.89 14.15 0.70
C CYS A 180 -0.58 14.05 1.09
N TYR A 181 -1.50 14.57 0.28
CA TYR A 181 -2.92 14.50 0.63
C TYR A 181 -3.81 14.79 -0.57
N THR A 182 -5.05 14.34 -0.48
CA THR A 182 -6.12 14.75 -1.41
C THR A 182 -7.49 14.59 -0.78
N TYR A 183 -8.54 14.85 -1.56
CA TYR A 183 -9.91 14.60 -1.14
C TYR A 183 -10.28 13.12 -1.23
N TYR A 184 -11.15 12.70 -0.31
CA TYR A 184 -11.81 11.40 -0.38
C TYR A 184 -12.88 11.39 -1.49
N GLY A 185 -12.53 10.94 -2.69
CA GLY A 185 -13.39 10.89 -3.87
C GLY A 185 -13.41 12.17 -4.73
N LYS A 186 -14.26 12.17 -5.77
CA LYS A 186 -14.49 13.30 -6.68
C LYS A 186 -15.12 14.50 -5.97
N ARG A 187 -14.68 15.69 -6.35
CA ARG A 187 -15.34 16.97 -6.13
C ARG A 187 -15.75 17.53 -7.49
N SER A 188 -16.95 18.11 -7.60
CA SER A 188 -17.39 18.81 -8.81
C SER A 188 -16.80 20.23 -8.86
N ARG A 189 -15.46 20.29 -8.89
CA ARG A 189 -14.61 21.48 -9.02
C ARG A 189 -13.16 21.05 -9.24
N VAL A 190 -12.27 22.01 -9.41
CA VAL A 190 -10.83 21.79 -9.22
C VAL A 190 -10.59 21.29 -7.79
N GLN A 191 -9.98 20.12 -7.64
CA GLN A 191 -9.62 19.55 -6.35
C GLN A 191 -8.13 19.31 -6.26
N ASP A 192 -7.56 19.64 -5.11
CA ASP A 192 -6.12 19.55 -4.90
C ASP A 192 -5.67 18.10 -4.60
N LEU A 193 -4.50 17.77 -5.14
CA LEU A 193 -3.74 16.56 -4.86
C LEU A 193 -2.29 17.00 -4.60
N SER A 194 -1.92 17.06 -3.33
CA SER A 194 -0.59 17.46 -2.90
C SER A 194 0.37 16.29 -3.06
N ILE A 195 1.40 16.47 -3.89
CA ILE A 195 2.59 15.63 -3.95
C ILE A 195 3.76 16.52 -3.55
N GLY A 196 3.86 16.75 -2.23
CA GLY A 196 4.92 17.53 -1.61
C GLY A 196 6.26 16.80 -1.56
N TYR A 197 7.19 17.41 -0.83
CA TYR A 197 8.50 16.82 -0.57
C TYR A 197 8.37 15.48 0.18
N TYR A 198 9.14 14.46 -0.24
CA TYR A 198 9.09 13.06 0.18
C TYR A 198 7.90 12.23 -0.32
N CYS A 199 6.88 12.86 -0.93
CA CYS A 199 5.72 12.18 -1.49
C CYS A 199 5.98 11.58 -2.88
N GLU A 200 7.15 11.83 -3.46
CA GLU A 200 7.45 11.54 -4.86
C GLU A 200 7.89 10.08 -5.06
N GLN A 201 7.13 9.17 -4.47
CA GLN A 201 7.29 7.72 -4.56
C GLN A 201 6.13 7.13 -5.33
N PHE A 202 6.37 6.07 -6.10
CA PHE A 202 5.33 5.44 -6.91
C PHE A 202 4.12 5.02 -6.06
N ALA A 203 4.35 4.30 -4.96
CA ALA A 203 3.31 3.86 -4.04
C ALA A 203 2.51 5.04 -3.46
N THR A 204 3.18 6.11 -3.01
CA THR A 204 2.53 7.32 -2.48
C THR A 204 1.67 8.02 -3.53
N VAL A 205 2.18 8.26 -4.74
CA VAL A 205 1.37 8.87 -5.82
C VAL A 205 0.14 8.01 -6.12
N THR A 206 0.29 6.69 -6.21
CA THR A 206 -0.86 5.81 -6.47
C THR A 206 -1.85 5.76 -5.32
N HIS A 207 -1.37 5.88 -4.07
CA HIS A 207 -2.17 5.96 -2.85
C HIS A 207 -3.07 7.21 -2.86
N GLU A 208 -2.48 8.38 -3.09
CA GLU A 208 -3.23 9.64 -3.19
C GLU A 208 -4.24 9.62 -4.34
N ILE A 209 -3.88 9.06 -5.50
CA ILE A 209 -4.84 8.91 -6.59
C ILE A 209 -5.98 7.94 -6.18
N MET A 210 -5.68 6.86 -5.44
CA MET A 210 -6.72 5.94 -4.97
C MET A 210 -7.67 6.59 -3.96
N HIS A 211 -7.19 7.52 -3.12
CA HIS A 211 -8.04 8.39 -2.31
C HIS A 211 -8.96 9.26 -3.17
N ALA A 212 -8.42 9.91 -4.20
CA ALA A 212 -9.21 10.71 -5.14
C ALA A 212 -10.22 9.88 -5.94
N LEU A 213 -9.94 8.58 -6.14
CA LEU A 213 -10.86 7.61 -6.73
C LEU A 213 -11.95 7.13 -5.77
N GLY A 214 -11.85 7.48 -4.49
CA GLY A 214 -12.88 7.25 -3.48
C GLY A 214 -12.61 6.08 -2.56
N PHE A 215 -11.36 5.80 -2.19
CA PHE A 215 -11.01 4.81 -1.17
C PHE A 215 -10.43 5.46 0.10
N THR A 216 -10.69 4.87 1.25
CA THR A 216 -10.01 5.16 2.53
C THR A 216 -9.04 4.03 2.86
N HIS A 217 -8.33 4.15 3.99
CA HIS A 217 -7.31 3.21 4.38
C HIS A 217 -7.83 1.80 4.70
N HIS A 218 -7.00 0.81 4.40
CA HIS A 218 -7.33 -0.61 4.54
C HIS A 218 -7.50 -1.03 6.01
N GLN A 219 -6.71 -0.48 6.94
CA GLN A 219 -6.81 -0.78 8.38
C GLN A 219 -8.08 -0.23 9.05
N LEU A 220 -8.91 0.52 8.32
CA LEU A 220 -10.13 1.13 8.86
C LEU A 220 -11.40 0.39 8.47
N ARG A 221 -11.25 -0.62 7.59
CA ARG A 221 -12.33 -1.51 7.21
C ARG A 221 -13.02 -2.06 8.45
N ASP A 222 -14.33 -2.23 8.39
CA ASP A 222 -15.06 -2.70 9.57
C ASP A 222 -14.70 -4.13 9.99
N ASP A 223 -14.23 -4.96 9.04
CA ASP A 223 -13.71 -6.31 9.29
C ASP A 223 -12.23 -6.34 9.73
N ARG A 224 -11.55 -5.20 9.91
CA ARG A 224 -10.12 -5.17 10.25
C ARG A 224 -9.78 -5.95 11.52
N ASP A 225 -10.67 -6.01 12.51
CA ASP A 225 -10.40 -6.73 13.77
C ASP A 225 -10.40 -8.25 13.60
N ASP A 226 -10.84 -8.79 12.45
CA ASP A 226 -10.69 -10.22 12.08
C ASP A 226 -9.30 -10.53 11.51
N HIS A 227 -8.49 -9.49 11.24
CA HIS A 227 -7.21 -9.59 10.55
C HIS A 227 -6.06 -8.96 11.33
N ILE A 228 -6.30 -7.86 12.05
CA ILE A 228 -5.30 -7.19 12.87
C ILE A 228 -5.79 -7.03 14.31
N ILE A 229 -4.83 -6.83 15.21
CA ILE A 229 -5.03 -6.44 16.60
C ILE A 229 -4.44 -5.04 16.74
N LEU A 230 -5.27 -4.09 17.17
CA LEU A 230 -4.85 -2.72 17.43
C LEU A 230 -4.43 -2.57 18.90
N ASN A 231 -3.16 -2.31 19.17
CA ASN A 231 -2.68 -2.06 20.53
C ASN A 231 -2.76 -0.57 20.85
N VAL A 232 -3.92 -0.14 21.34
CA VAL A 232 -4.22 1.27 21.67
C VAL A 232 -3.23 1.87 22.68
N ARG A 233 -2.68 1.07 23.60
CA ARG A 233 -1.69 1.53 24.59
C ARG A 233 -0.34 1.91 23.97
N ASN A 234 -0.03 1.37 22.80
CA ASN A 234 1.18 1.73 22.08
C ASN A 234 0.97 2.96 21.19
N ILE A 235 -0.26 3.48 21.04
CA ILE A 235 -0.58 4.62 20.18
C ILE A 235 -0.54 5.90 21.02
N LYS A 236 0.05 6.97 20.48
CA LYS A 236 -0.03 8.32 21.07
C LYS A 236 -1.49 8.73 21.25
N LYS A 237 -1.83 9.32 22.40
CA LYS A 237 -3.22 9.56 22.80
C LYS A 237 -3.96 10.45 21.80
N GLU A 238 -3.28 11.47 21.31
CA GLU A 238 -3.74 12.44 20.31
C GLU A 238 -4.03 11.79 18.94
N ASP A 239 -3.38 10.65 18.64
CA ASP A 239 -3.46 9.98 17.33
C ASP A 239 -4.44 8.78 17.30
N GLN A 240 -5.02 8.40 18.44
CA GLN A 240 -5.90 7.22 18.51
C GLN A 240 -7.11 7.31 17.58
N SER A 241 -7.63 8.54 17.36
CA SER A 241 -8.76 8.77 16.46
C SER A 241 -8.47 8.42 14.99
N ASN A 242 -7.19 8.38 14.58
CA ASN A 242 -6.78 7.95 13.24
C ASN A 242 -7.04 6.46 12.98
N PHE A 243 -7.34 5.66 14.03
CA PHE A 243 -7.68 4.25 13.93
C PHE A 243 -9.17 3.96 14.15
N ALA A 244 -9.99 4.99 14.31
CA ALA A 244 -11.44 4.82 14.32
C ALA A 244 -11.84 4.12 13.01
N LYS A 245 -12.50 2.96 13.11
CA LYS A 245 -13.10 2.30 11.95
C LYS A 245 -13.98 3.32 11.23
N THR A 246 -14.10 3.21 9.91
CA THR A 246 -14.95 4.09 9.12
C THR A 246 -16.30 3.41 8.90
N PRO A 247 -17.31 3.62 9.77
CA PRO A 247 -18.61 3.02 9.61
C PRO A 247 -19.39 3.85 8.59
N LEU A 248 -19.87 3.27 7.50
CA LEU A 248 -20.76 3.96 6.57
C LEU A 248 -21.88 2.96 6.19
N SER A 249 -23.11 3.42 5.90
CA SER A 249 -24.35 2.60 5.73
C SER A 249 -24.64 2.00 4.33
N ASP A 250 -24.87 0.68 4.26
CA ASP A 250 -25.31 -0.22 3.15
C ASP A 250 -24.51 -0.31 1.84
N GLY A 251 -23.85 -1.46 1.64
CA GLY A 251 -23.15 -1.88 0.41
C GLY A 251 -21.64 -1.64 0.45
N GLN A 252 -20.82 -2.60 0.91
CA GLN A 252 -20.13 -3.62 0.10
C GLN A 252 -18.61 -3.37 0.13
N LEU A 253 -17.85 -4.25 0.79
CA LEU A 253 -16.39 -4.39 0.61
C LEU A 253 -15.98 -4.76 -0.83
N LEU A 254 -16.88 -4.56 -1.79
CA LEU A 254 -16.76 -4.94 -3.19
C LEU A 254 -16.40 -6.43 -3.35
N ASN A 255 -16.73 -7.28 -2.37
CA ASN A 255 -16.28 -8.68 -2.27
C ASN A 255 -14.74 -8.83 -2.35
N ILE A 256 -14.00 -7.84 -1.84
CA ILE A 256 -12.54 -7.82 -1.80
C ILE A 256 -12.09 -8.36 -0.44
N PRO A 257 -11.28 -9.43 -0.41
CA PRO A 257 -10.76 -9.95 0.84
C PRO A 257 -9.77 -8.97 1.46
N TYR A 258 -9.59 -9.02 2.78
CA TYR A 258 -8.60 -8.19 3.47
C TYR A 258 -7.18 -8.58 3.01
N ASP A 259 -6.42 -7.58 2.57
CA ASP A 259 -5.09 -7.70 2.00
C ASP A 259 -4.11 -6.83 2.80
N TYR A 260 -3.25 -7.49 3.58
CA TYR A 260 -2.21 -6.80 4.35
C TYR A 260 -1.26 -6.01 3.45
N GLY A 261 -1.12 -6.39 2.18
CA GLY A 261 -0.25 -5.73 1.21
C GLY A 261 -0.91 -4.63 0.39
N SER A 262 -2.16 -4.24 0.70
CA SER A 262 -2.80 -3.08 0.07
C SER A 262 -1.93 -1.83 0.23
N VAL A 263 -1.80 -1.02 -0.83
CA VAL A 263 -1.10 0.28 -0.75
C VAL A 263 -1.81 1.25 0.19
N MET A 264 -3.08 0.99 0.51
CA MET A 264 -3.88 1.77 1.44
C MET A 264 -3.70 1.32 2.90
N HIS A 265 -2.86 0.33 3.19
CA HIS A 265 -2.66 -0.18 4.55
C HIS A 265 -1.51 0.54 5.26
N TYR A 266 -1.74 1.01 6.49
CA TYR A 266 -0.68 1.57 7.32
C TYR A 266 0.39 0.57 7.75
N TYR A 267 1.61 1.06 7.97
CA TYR A 267 2.68 0.23 8.49
C TYR A 267 2.49 -0.09 9.99
N PRO A 268 3.07 -1.18 10.51
CA PRO A 268 2.77 -1.72 11.84
C PRO A 268 2.97 -0.82 13.07
N SER A 269 3.87 0.16 13.01
CA SER A 269 4.28 0.98 14.17
C SER A 269 3.91 2.45 13.99
N VAL A 270 2.97 2.76 13.10
CA VAL A 270 2.50 4.13 12.88
C VAL A 270 1.88 4.70 14.16
N TYR A 271 2.18 5.97 14.45
CA TYR A 271 1.80 6.69 15.68
C TYR A 271 2.21 6.02 17.00
N ALA A 272 3.23 5.17 16.98
CA ALA A 272 3.71 4.54 18.20
C ALA A 272 4.25 5.60 19.20
N ASN A 273 3.92 5.43 20.48
CA ASN A 273 4.55 6.18 21.58
C ASN A 273 6.04 5.79 21.74
N ASP A 274 6.35 4.53 21.42
CA ASP A 274 7.68 3.95 21.35
C ASP A 274 7.81 3.22 20.02
N THR A 275 8.64 3.76 19.12
CA THR A 275 8.80 3.21 17.76
C THR A 275 9.32 1.78 17.71
N SER A 276 9.88 1.25 18.80
CA SER A 276 10.27 -0.16 18.92
C SER A 276 9.08 -1.11 19.07
N LYS A 277 7.88 -0.59 19.36
CA LYS A 277 6.64 -1.36 19.54
C LYS A 277 5.69 -1.20 18.35
N PHE A 278 4.88 -2.22 18.11
CA PHE A 278 3.82 -2.18 17.11
C PHE A 278 2.53 -1.61 17.68
N THR A 279 1.88 -0.75 16.91
CA THR A 279 0.52 -0.28 17.15
C THR A 279 -0.50 -1.21 16.51
N MET A 280 -0.15 -1.85 15.39
CA MET A 280 -0.95 -2.88 14.73
C MET A 280 -0.19 -4.19 14.59
N MET A 281 -0.82 -5.28 15.04
CA MET A 281 -0.29 -6.64 14.96
C MET A 281 -1.15 -7.47 14.01
N ALA A 282 -0.54 -8.16 13.05
CA ALA A 282 -1.27 -9.08 12.19
C ALA A 282 -1.69 -10.32 13.00
N ARG A 283 -2.97 -10.72 12.90
CA ARG A 283 -3.45 -11.98 13.51
C ARG A 283 -2.78 -13.20 12.88
N GLN A 284 -2.38 -13.08 11.61
CA GLN A 284 -1.49 -14.03 10.96
C GLN A 284 -0.06 -13.47 11.00
N PRO A 285 0.80 -13.95 11.93
CA PRO A 285 2.08 -13.29 12.20
C PRO A 285 3.01 -13.20 10.99
N LEU A 286 2.88 -14.11 10.01
CA LEU A 286 3.67 -14.07 8.79
C LEU A 286 3.50 -12.76 8.02
N PHE A 287 2.30 -12.17 8.04
CA PHE A 287 1.97 -10.95 7.30
C PHE A 287 2.34 -9.66 8.02
N GLN A 288 2.98 -9.74 9.20
CA GLN A 288 3.31 -8.56 10.01
C GLN A 288 4.10 -7.51 9.23
N PHE A 289 5.05 -7.94 8.39
CA PHE A 289 5.92 -7.05 7.59
C PHE A 289 5.40 -6.79 6.17
N THR A 290 4.24 -7.35 5.80
CA THR A 290 3.54 -7.06 4.55
C THR A 290 2.80 -5.71 4.63
N MET A 291 2.33 -5.34 5.83
CA MET A 291 1.61 -4.10 6.10
C MET A 291 2.46 -2.85 5.83
N GLY A 292 1.90 -1.87 5.12
CA GLY A 292 2.58 -0.61 4.84
C GLY A 292 3.72 -0.71 3.83
N GLN A 293 3.68 -1.73 2.96
CA GLN A 293 4.60 -1.85 1.84
C GLN A 293 4.57 -0.61 0.93
N LEU A 294 5.71 -0.30 0.31
CA LEU A 294 5.92 0.89 -0.54
C LEU A 294 6.26 0.53 -2.00
N HIS A 295 5.95 -0.69 -2.44
CA HIS A 295 6.29 -1.20 -3.76
C HIS A 295 5.33 -0.70 -4.84
N GLU A 296 4.05 -1.07 -4.74
CA GLU A 296 3.00 -0.76 -5.72
C GLU A 296 1.60 -1.10 -5.18
N PRO A 297 0.51 -0.60 -5.80
CA PRO A 297 -0.84 -1.09 -5.49
C PRO A 297 -0.97 -2.60 -5.72
N SER A 298 -1.61 -3.29 -4.79
CA SER A 298 -1.79 -4.74 -4.89
C SER A 298 -2.84 -5.11 -5.93
N PHE A 299 -2.93 -6.39 -6.29
CA PHE A 299 -3.96 -6.85 -7.21
C PHE A 299 -5.38 -6.61 -6.65
N THR A 300 -5.56 -6.67 -5.33
CA THR A 300 -6.85 -6.38 -4.69
C THR A 300 -7.19 -4.89 -4.76
N ASP A 301 -6.21 -3.98 -4.69
CA ASP A 301 -6.42 -2.54 -4.89
C ASP A 301 -6.96 -2.26 -6.30
N ILE A 302 -6.34 -2.85 -7.33
CA ILE A 302 -6.80 -2.73 -8.73
C ILE A 302 -8.22 -3.31 -8.89
N LEU A 303 -8.45 -4.50 -8.35
CA LEU A 303 -9.76 -5.16 -8.40
C LEU A 303 -10.83 -4.33 -7.69
N ALA A 304 -10.49 -3.70 -6.57
CA ALA A 304 -11.39 -2.85 -5.82
C ALA A 304 -11.83 -1.64 -6.65
N VAL A 305 -10.90 -0.90 -7.28
CA VAL A 305 -11.26 0.22 -8.17
C VAL A 305 -12.12 -0.27 -9.34
N ASN A 306 -11.73 -1.38 -9.99
CA ASN A 306 -12.51 -1.92 -11.10
C ASN A 306 -13.94 -2.33 -10.72
N ARG A 307 -14.15 -2.82 -9.49
CA ARG A 307 -15.49 -3.14 -8.99
C ARG A 307 -16.27 -1.90 -8.61
N LEU A 308 -15.65 -0.91 -7.96
CA LEU A 308 -16.30 0.35 -7.58
C LEU A 308 -16.87 1.07 -8.81
N TYR A 309 -16.09 1.13 -9.89
CA TYR A 309 -16.48 1.78 -11.14
C TYR A 309 -17.21 0.83 -12.11
N ASN A 310 -17.55 -0.40 -11.70
CA ASN A 310 -18.18 -1.41 -12.57
C ASN A 310 -17.49 -1.51 -13.95
N CYS A 311 -16.17 -1.64 -13.95
CA CYS A 311 -15.37 -1.69 -15.17
C CYS A 311 -15.62 -2.96 -15.99
N ALA A 312 -16.12 -4.03 -15.37
CA ALA A 312 -16.52 -5.25 -16.06
C ALA A 312 -17.53 -4.99 -17.20
N SER A 313 -18.39 -3.96 -17.05
CA SER A 313 -19.36 -3.55 -18.07
C SER A 313 -18.75 -3.01 -19.37
N LYS A 314 -17.45 -2.68 -19.42
CA LYS A 314 -16.77 -2.28 -20.66
C LYS A 314 -16.60 -3.46 -21.63
N CYS A 315 -16.61 -4.69 -21.12
CA CYS A 315 -16.44 -5.88 -21.94
C CYS A 315 -17.78 -6.61 -22.16
N PRO A 316 -18.22 -6.78 -23.42
CA PRO A 316 -19.48 -7.47 -23.73
C PRO A 316 -19.52 -8.92 -23.28
N THR A 317 -18.36 -9.57 -23.22
CA THR A 317 -18.21 -10.97 -22.84
C THR A 317 -17.13 -11.10 -21.77
N GLN A 318 -17.37 -11.95 -20.78
CA GLN A 318 -16.40 -12.26 -19.75
C GLN A 318 -15.60 -13.50 -20.15
N LEU A 319 -14.28 -13.42 -20.01
CA LEU A 319 -13.38 -14.53 -20.28
C LEU A 319 -13.30 -15.49 -19.09
N PRO A 320 -13.06 -16.79 -19.31
CA PRO A 320 -12.86 -17.78 -18.25
C PRO A 320 -11.45 -17.67 -17.65
N CYS A 321 -11.18 -16.54 -17.01
CA CYS A 321 -9.89 -16.23 -16.39
C CYS A 321 -9.59 -17.21 -15.25
N SER A 322 -8.34 -17.67 -15.19
CA SER A 322 -7.84 -18.58 -14.15
C SER A 322 -7.13 -17.82 -13.03
N ASN A 323 -6.82 -18.51 -11.92
CA ASN A 323 -5.99 -17.97 -10.83
C ASN A 323 -6.45 -16.60 -10.34
N ALA A 324 -7.74 -16.44 -10.05
CA ALA A 324 -8.36 -15.18 -9.61
C ALA A 324 -8.28 -13.98 -10.59
N GLY A 325 -7.82 -14.20 -11.83
CA GLY A 325 -7.90 -13.19 -12.88
C GLY A 325 -9.34 -12.85 -13.27
N TYR A 326 -9.51 -11.72 -13.95
CA TYR A 326 -10.80 -11.27 -14.50
C TYR A 326 -10.59 -10.64 -15.87
N THR A 327 -11.64 -10.48 -16.69
CA THR A 327 -11.53 -9.88 -18.02
C THR A 327 -10.94 -8.48 -17.93
N ASP A 328 -9.87 -8.22 -18.68
CA ASP A 328 -9.19 -6.93 -18.64
C ASP A 328 -10.10 -5.84 -19.24
N PRO A 329 -10.50 -4.81 -18.47
CA PRO A 329 -11.40 -3.77 -18.97
C PRO A 329 -10.77 -2.89 -20.06
N ARG A 330 -9.43 -2.94 -20.23
CA ARG A 330 -8.71 -2.25 -21.31
C ARG A 330 -8.54 -3.12 -22.55
N ASN A 331 -8.65 -4.43 -22.40
CA ASN A 331 -8.50 -5.37 -23.51
C ASN A 331 -9.37 -6.61 -23.26
N CYS A 332 -10.60 -6.58 -23.77
CA CYS A 332 -11.59 -7.65 -23.56
C CYS A 332 -11.21 -9.01 -24.18
N ASN A 333 -10.07 -9.10 -24.87
CA ASN A 333 -9.54 -10.34 -25.43
C ASN A 333 -8.54 -11.06 -24.51
N GLN A 334 -8.21 -10.48 -23.36
CA GLN A 334 -7.33 -11.08 -22.35
C GLN A 334 -7.84 -10.85 -20.92
N CYS A 335 -7.26 -11.60 -19.99
CA CYS A 335 -7.49 -11.43 -18.56
C CYS A 335 -6.46 -10.48 -17.94
N LYS A 336 -6.92 -9.69 -16.96
CA LYS A 336 -6.10 -9.04 -15.96
C LYS A 336 -5.69 -10.10 -14.93
N CYS A 337 -4.39 -10.30 -14.78
CA CYS A 337 -3.84 -11.38 -13.96
C CYS A 337 -3.29 -10.85 -12.64
N PRO A 338 -3.37 -11.65 -11.55
CA PRO A 338 -2.54 -11.42 -10.38
C PRO A 338 -1.05 -11.43 -10.74
N PRO A 339 -0.20 -10.79 -9.92
CA PRO A 339 1.17 -10.44 -10.31
C PRO A 339 2.08 -11.63 -10.66
N TYR A 340 1.75 -12.83 -10.20
CA TYR A 340 2.53 -14.05 -10.46
C TYR A 340 2.17 -14.71 -11.80
N PHE A 341 1.08 -14.28 -12.45
CA PHE A 341 0.53 -14.93 -13.64
C PHE A 341 0.46 -13.98 -14.84
N SER A 342 0.57 -14.53 -16.04
CA SER A 342 0.42 -13.84 -17.31
C SER A 342 -0.26 -14.72 -18.36
N GLY A 343 -0.31 -14.21 -19.59
CA GLY A 343 -0.97 -14.84 -20.71
C GLY A 343 -2.47 -14.55 -20.74
N ARG A 344 -3.10 -14.90 -21.86
CA ARG A 344 -4.50 -14.55 -22.16
C ARG A 344 -5.48 -14.91 -21.05
N LEU A 345 -5.27 -16.02 -20.35
CA LEU A 345 -6.16 -16.56 -19.31
C LEU A 345 -5.51 -16.66 -17.92
N CYS A 346 -4.37 -16.00 -17.69
CA CYS A 346 -3.64 -16.03 -16.40
C CYS A 346 -3.17 -17.42 -15.96
N ARG A 347 -2.64 -18.21 -16.90
CA ARG A 347 -2.19 -19.61 -16.66
C ARG A 347 -0.68 -19.79 -16.75
N ILE A 348 0.04 -18.76 -17.17
CA ILE A 348 1.48 -18.83 -17.44
C ILE A 348 2.20 -18.04 -16.34
N LEU A 349 3.43 -18.42 -16.01
CA LEU A 349 4.30 -17.62 -15.14
C LEU A 349 4.42 -16.19 -15.68
N ALA A 350 4.17 -15.19 -14.83
CA ALA A 350 4.45 -13.80 -15.20
C ALA A 350 5.95 -13.57 -15.31
N PRO A 351 6.45 -12.98 -16.42
CA PRO A 351 7.83 -12.57 -16.47
C PRO A 351 8.09 -11.49 -15.42
N GLY A 352 9.32 -11.46 -14.88
CA GLY A 352 9.79 -10.33 -14.09
C GLY A 352 10.02 -9.10 -14.96
N THR A 353 10.03 -7.92 -14.34
CA THR A 353 10.48 -6.68 -14.99
C THR A 353 11.99 -6.45 -14.86
N SER A 354 12.66 -7.23 -14.01
CA SER A 354 14.10 -7.09 -13.76
C SER A 354 14.94 -7.58 -14.95
N PRO A 355 15.99 -6.85 -15.38
CA PRO A 355 16.86 -7.26 -16.48
C PRO A 355 17.55 -8.61 -16.26
N VAL A 356 17.84 -8.95 -14.99
CA VAL A 356 18.37 -10.26 -14.62
C VAL A 356 17.34 -10.92 -13.71
N CYS A 357 16.71 -11.98 -14.19
CA CYS A 357 15.68 -12.74 -13.48
C CYS A 357 15.75 -14.20 -13.94
N ASN A 358 16.04 -15.14 -13.02
CA ASN A 358 16.00 -16.57 -13.32
C ASN A 358 14.63 -17.21 -12.98
N GLY A 359 13.56 -16.42 -13.15
CA GLY A 359 12.18 -16.83 -12.91
C GLY A 359 11.80 -18.08 -13.69
N GLN A 360 11.30 -19.10 -13.01
CA GLN A 360 10.89 -20.35 -13.66
C GLN A 360 9.83 -21.11 -12.84
N VAL A 361 9.24 -22.12 -13.48
CA VAL A 361 8.32 -23.07 -12.85
C VAL A 361 9.12 -24.27 -12.35
N LEU A 362 8.99 -24.57 -11.07
CA LEU A 362 9.61 -25.69 -10.37
C LEU A 362 8.54 -26.74 -10.07
N HIS A 363 8.89 -28.02 -10.23
CA HIS A 363 7.99 -29.13 -9.95
C HIS A 363 8.46 -29.87 -8.70
N ALA A 364 7.62 -29.87 -7.67
CA ALA A 364 7.89 -30.51 -6.40
C ALA A 364 7.70 -32.03 -6.49
N THR A 365 8.57 -32.76 -5.83
CA THR A 365 8.48 -34.22 -5.60
C THR A 365 8.29 -34.48 -4.10
N SER A 366 8.14 -35.74 -3.69
CA SER A 366 8.09 -36.10 -2.26
C SER A 366 9.42 -35.89 -1.52
N VAL A 367 10.53 -35.66 -2.24
CA VAL A 367 11.86 -35.45 -1.69
C VAL A 367 12.20 -33.95 -1.70
N TRP A 368 12.92 -33.48 -0.68
CA TRP A 368 13.41 -32.11 -0.63
C TRP A 368 14.33 -31.81 -1.82
N GLN A 369 13.90 -30.86 -2.65
CA GLN A 369 14.68 -30.26 -3.72
C GLN A 369 15.16 -28.88 -3.27
N SER A 370 16.24 -28.36 -3.88
CA SER A 370 16.78 -27.04 -3.58
C SER A 370 16.86 -26.20 -4.86
N PHE A 371 16.59 -24.91 -4.75
CA PHE A 371 16.70 -23.97 -5.85
C PHE A 371 17.22 -22.61 -5.37
N ASP A 372 18.08 -22.00 -6.18
CA ASP A 372 18.63 -20.67 -5.96
C ASP A 372 17.95 -19.64 -6.87
N GLY A 373 17.15 -18.76 -6.28
CA GLY A 373 16.50 -17.65 -6.96
C GLY A 373 17.40 -16.42 -7.03
N VAL A 374 17.42 -15.79 -8.21
CA VAL A 374 18.28 -14.64 -8.52
C VAL A 374 17.51 -13.58 -9.29
N GLN A 375 17.55 -12.34 -8.78
CA GLN A 375 17.05 -11.14 -9.44
C GLN A 375 18.06 -10.00 -9.28
N ARG A 376 18.35 -9.21 -10.32
CA ARG A 376 19.25 -8.05 -10.25
C ARG A 376 18.90 -6.98 -11.27
N ASP A 377 18.93 -5.73 -10.81
CA ASP A 377 18.79 -4.56 -11.68
C ASP A 377 19.84 -3.49 -11.35
N PRO A 378 20.84 -3.28 -12.23
CA PRO A 378 21.84 -2.24 -12.05
C PRO A 378 21.33 -0.81 -12.33
N SER A 379 20.20 -0.66 -13.01
CA SER A 379 19.70 0.62 -13.54
C SER A 379 18.87 1.43 -12.54
N THR A 380 18.46 0.83 -11.42
CA THR A 380 17.71 1.52 -10.35
C THR A 380 18.59 2.48 -9.52
N THR A 381 19.73 2.93 -10.04
CA THR A 381 20.74 3.76 -9.37
C THR A 381 20.51 5.27 -9.50
N THR A 382 19.50 5.71 -10.25
CA THR A 382 19.20 7.14 -10.42
C THR A 382 18.19 7.63 -9.37
N ASN A 383 18.59 8.64 -8.58
CA ASN A 383 17.93 9.18 -7.37
C ASN A 383 16.46 9.67 -7.48
N TYR A 384 15.79 9.52 -8.62
CA TYR A 384 14.48 10.14 -8.86
C TYR A 384 13.36 9.17 -9.24
N THR A 385 13.61 7.86 -9.35
CA THR A 385 12.59 6.91 -9.85
C THR A 385 12.13 5.84 -8.88
N ARG A 386 12.89 5.54 -7.79
CA ARG A 386 12.60 4.48 -6.79
C ARG A 386 11.77 3.33 -7.36
N ALA A 387 12.22 2.82 -8.51
CA ALA A 387 11.42 1.92 -9.32
C ALA A 387 11.76 0.51 -8.91
N PHE A 388 10.84 -0.16 -8.23
CA PHE A 388 10.99 -1.58 -7.97
C PHE A 388 10.95 -2.35 -9.30
N THR A 389 11.90 -3.27 -9.48
CA THR A 389 11.75 -4.34 -10.45
C THR A 389 11.38 -5.64 -9.76
N THR A 390 10.81 -6.54 -10.54
CA THR A 390 10.28 -7.80 -10.03
C THR A 390 10.80 -9.01 -10.78
N CYS A 391 10.68 -10.18 -10.15
CA CYS A 391 10.93 -11.48 -10.73
C CYS A 391 10.01 -12.50 -10.05
N ASN A 392 9.48 -13.47 -10.80
CA ASN A 392 8.51 -14.43 -10.28
C ASN A 392 8.99 -15.87 -10.47
N TRP A 393 8.65 -16.75 -9.53
CA TRP A 393 8.87 -18.19 -9.61
C TRP A 393 7.62 -18.92 -9.13
N HIS A 394 7.34 -20.08 -9.71
CA HIS A 394 6.27 -20.97 -9.25
C HIS A 394 6.87 -22.27 -8.72
N ILE A 395 6.27 -22.82 -7.67
CA ILE A 395 6.51 -24.20 -7.23
C ILE A 395 5.18 -24.92 -7.30
N ILE A 396 5.10 -25.95 -8.13
CA ILE A 396 3.89 -26.71 -8.43
C ILE A 396 4.06 -28.13 -7.90
N GLY A 397 3.10 -28.56 -7.08
CA GLY A 397 2.98 -29.93 -6.58
C GLY A 397 2.01 -30.78 -7.42
N ILE A 398 1.53 -31.86 -6.81
CA ILE A 398 0.47 -32.69 -7.39
C ILE A 398 -0.88 -32.12 -6.95
N VAL A 399 -1.83 -32.04 -7.88
CA VAL A 399 -3.20 -31.56 -7.61
C VAL A 399 -3.78 -32.21 -6.36
N GLY A 400 -4.27 -31.37 -5.43
CA GLY A 400 -4.83 -31.80 -4.15
C GLY A 400 -3.82 -32.11 -3.05
N ARG A 401 -2.51 -32.04 -3.33
CA ARG A 401 -1.44 -32.16 -2.32
C ARG A 401 -0.87 -30.79 -2.02
N ARG A 402 -0.52 -30.55 -0.75
CA ARG A 402 0.15 -29.30 -0.35
C ARG A 402 1.65 -29.37 -0.69
N VAL A 403 2.27 -28.21 -0.77
CA VAL A 403 3.71 -28.01 -0.99
C VAL A 403 4.30 -27.45 0.29
N GLU A 404 5.39 -28.02 0.75
CA GLU A 404 6.22 -27.45 1.81
C GLU A 404 7.40 -26.72 1.20
N ILE A 405 7.70 -25.54 1.75
CA ILE A 405 8.88 -24.77 1.40
C ILE A 405 9.67 -24.40 2.67
N LYS A 406 10.96 -24.17 2.50
CA LYS A 406 11.86 -23.69 3.56
C LYS A 406 12.93 -22.80 2.94
N ILE A 407 12.97 -21.53 3.35
CA ILE A 407 14.00 -20.60 2.91
C ILE A 407 15.25 -20.83 3.75
N THR A 408 16.36 -21.25 3.15
CA THR A 408 17.60 -21.60 3.89
C THR A 408 18.64 -20.48 3.87
N SER A 409 18.58 -19.61 2.86
CA SER A 409 19.47 -18.46 2.73
C SER A 409 18.73 -17.31 2.07
N THR A 410 18.95 -16.11 2.58
CA THR A 410 18.57 -14.86 1.94
C THR A 410 19.70 -13.87 2.14
N HIS A 411 20.18 -13.22 1.08
CA HIS A 411 21.13 -12.12 1.21
C HIS A 411 20.44 -10.78 1.57
N LEU A 412 19.44 -10.88 2.46
CA LEU A 412 18.59 -9.79 2.96
C LEU A 412 19.00 -9.32 4.36
N ASP A 413 20.00 -9.98 4.94
CA ASP A 413 20.55 -9.66 6.25
C ASP A 413 20.91 -8.17 6.35
N ASN A 414 20.50 -7.53 7.44
CA ASN A 414 20.62 -6.09 7.70
C ASN A 414 19.66 -5.17 6.94
N LEU A 415 18.58 -5.69 6.35
CA LEU A 415 17.49 -4.90 5.75
C LEU A 415 16.09 -5.24 6.31
N CYS A 416 16.04 -5.77 7.53
CA CYS A 416 14.81 -6.12 8.24
C CYS A 416 14.11 -4.86 8.81
N PHE A 417 13.43 -4.12 7.93
CA PHE A 417 12.59 -2.96 8.25
C PHE A 417 11.10 -3.35 8.41
N ASN A 418 10.29 -2.44 8.96
CA ASN A 418 8.89 -2.72 9.37
C ASN A 418 7.95 -3.13 8.22
N ASN A 419 8.32 -2.79 7.00
CA ASN A 419 7.54 -3.01 5.78
C ASN A 419 8.38 -3.60 4.64
N CYS A 420 9.57 -4.13 4.97
CA CYS A 420 10.51 -4.72 4.01
C CYS A 420 10.86 -3.84 2.77
N PHE A 421 10.78 -2.51 2.85
CA PHE A 421 10.75 -1.66 1.65
C PHE A 421 11.95 -1.77 0.68
N VAL A 422 13.14 -2.22 1.10
CA VAL A 422 14.36 -2.21 0.26
C VAL A 422 14.44 -3.41 -0.70
N ARG A 423 14.39 -4.63 -0.14
CA ARG A 423 14.51 -5.89 -0.86
C ARG A 423 13.60 -6.91 -0.19
N THR A 424 12.69 -7.48 -0.97
CA THR A 424 11.62 -8.34 -0.46
C THR A 424 11.53 -9.61 -1.27
N LEU A 425 11.43 -10.75 -0.59
CA LEU A 425 10.86 -11.95 -1.18
C LEU A 425 9.44 -12.12 -0.64
N GLU A 426 8.45 -11.88 -1.50
CA GLU A 426 7.05 -12.20 -1.23
C GLU A 426 6.79 -13.67 -1.49
N ILE A 427 6.11 -14.33 -0.56
CA ILE A 427 5.73 -15.74 -0.64
C ILE A 427 4.21 -15.86 -0.52
N ASN A 428 3.58 -16.37 -1.58
CA ASN A 428 2.16 -16.69 -1.59
C ASN A 428 1.95 -18.20 -1.54
N LEU A 429 1.29 -18.65 -0.47
CA LEU A 429 1.06 -20.06 -0.14
C LEU A 429 -0.23 -20.63 -0.79
N GLY A 430 -0.83 -19.94 -1.75
CA GLY A 430 -2.00 -20.44 -2.50
C GLY A 430 -3.23 -19.52 -2.50
N LYS A 431 -3.17 -18.36 -1.85
CA LYS A 431 -4.21 -17.31 -1.88
C LYS A 431 -3.83 -16.23 -2.89
N ILE A 432 -3.84 -16.59 -4.16
CA ILE A 432 -3.28 -15.83 -5.28
C ILE A 432 -3.98 -14.48 -5.51
N GLU A 433 -5.22 -14.35 -5.06
CA GLU A 433 -5.98 -13.11 -5.16
C GLU A 433 -5.46 -11.99 -4.25
N LYS A 434 -4.64 -12.31 -3.23
CA LYS A 434 -4.07 -11.36 -2.25
C LYS A 434 -2.54 -11.36 -2.30
N SER A 435 -1.93 -10.34 -1.70
CA SER A 435 -0.50 -10.35 -1.45
C SER A 435 -0.09 -11.50 -0.53
N GLY A 436 1.10 -12.05 -0.77
CA GLY A 436 1.78 -13.01 0.09
C GLY A 436 2.44 -12.36 1.30
N PHE A 437 3.07 -13.17 2.14
CA PHE A 437 3.84 -12.65 3.27
C PHE A 437 5.25 -12.24 2.82
N TYR A 438 5.77 -11.17 3.41
CA TYR A 438 7.04 -10.57 3.00
C TYR A 438 8.19 -11.09 3.87
N VAL A 439 9.24 -11.59 3.20
CA VAL A 439 10.47 -12.05 3.82
C VAL A 439 11.58 -11.04 3.56
N CYS A 440 12.02 -10.37 4.62
CA CYS A 440 13.22 -9.54 4.65
C CYS A 440 14.06 -9.70 5.95
N CYS A 441 13.65 -10.62 6.83
CA CYS A 441 14.23 -10.84 8.14
C CYS A 441 14.70 -12.30 8.30
N ARG A 442 15.73 -12.51 9.14
CA ARG A 442 16.26 -13.86 9.43
C ARG A 442 15.26 -14.78 10.14
N ASP A 443 14.24 -14.22 10.78
CA ASP A 443 13.21 -14.95 11.53
C ASP A 443 12.35 -15.89 10.66
N PHE A 444 12.44 -15.74 9.34
CA PHE A 444 11.79 -16.63 8.36
C PHE A 444 12.69 -17.77 7.87
N LEU A 445 14.00 -17.71 8.14
CA LEU A 445 14.95 -18.72 7.67
C LEU A 445 14.80 -20.03 8.43
N ASN A 446 15.02 -21.13 7.70
CA ASN A 446 14.97 -22.52 8.19
C ASN A 446 13.64 -22.94 8.83
N ARG A 447 12.58 -22.17 8.62
CA ARG A 447 11.20 -22.53 8.97
C ARG A 447 10.51 -23.19 7.79
N VAL A 448 9.77 -24.25 8.07
CA VAL A 448 8.93 -24.92 7.06
C VAL A 448 7.59 -24.21 7.00
N PHE A 449 7.17 -23.83 5.79
CA PHE A 449 5.85 -23.28 5.49
C PHE A 449 5.11 -24.23 4.56
N THR A 450 3.84 -24.51 4.87
CA THR A 450 2.99 -25.40 4.08
C THR A 450 1.95 -24.59 3.35
N SER A 451 1.80 -24.80 2.03
CA SER A 451 0.80 -24.14 1.21
C SER A 451 -0.63 -24.59 1.54
N GLU A 452 -1.62 -23.79 1.16
CA GLU A 452 -3.04 -24.12 1.24
C GLU A 452 -3.51 -24.94 0.02
N SER A 453 -2.72 -24.96 -1.05
CA SER A 453 -3.00 -25.65 -2.31
C SER A 453 -1.77 -26.41 -2.82
N ASP A 454 -1.83 -26.99 -4.01
CA ASP A 454 -0.72 -27.57 -4.75
C ASP A 454 0.23 -26.55 -5.38
N PHE A 455 0.12 -25.28 -4.99
CA PHE A 455 0.84 -24.19 -5.61
C PHE A 455 1.44 -23.22 -4.59
N VAL A 456 2.66 -22.77 -4.88
CA VAL A 456 3.33 -21.64 -4.22
C VAL A 456 3.85 -20.69 -5.27
N ALA A 457 3.58 -19.39 -5.11
CA ALA A 457 4.24 -18.34 -5.88
C ALA A 457 5.26 -17.61 -5.02
N LEU A 458 6.40 -17.31 -5.63
CA LEU A 458 7.45 -16.46 -5.07
C LEU A 458 7.58 -15.23 -5.97
N ARG A 459 7.67 -14.05 -5.37
CA ARG A 459 7.89 -12.79 -6.09
C ARG A 459 8.98 -11.96 -5.40
N GLY A 460 9.99 -11.58 -6.16
CA GLY A 460 11.04 -10.69 -5.69
C GLY A 460 10.70 -9.24 -5.99
N TYR A 461 10.98 -8.33 -5.06
CA TYR A 461 11.03 -6.88 -5.29
C TYR A 461 12.42 -6.40 -4.91
N ILE A 462 13.04 -5.63 -5.80
CA ILE A 462 14.30 -4.96 -5.51
C ILE A 462 14.23 -3.49 -5.90
N GLU A 463 14.70 -2.66 -4.98
CA GLU A 463 15.09 -1.28 -5.24
C GLU A 463 16.60 -1.18 -4.95
N ASN A 464 17.40 -0.94 -5.99
CA ASN A 464 18.86 -0.88 -5.91
C ASN A 464 19.48 -2.22 -5.46
N LEU A 465 20.25 -2.89 -6.34
CA LEU A 465 21.05 -4.10 -6.09
C LEU A 465 20.44 -5.42 -6.65
N GLN A 466 20.49 -6.48 -5.84
CA GLN A 466 20.27 -7.86 -6.19
C GLN A 466 19.56 -8.57 -5.04
N LEU A 467 18.60 -9.42 -5.39
CA LEU A 467 18.00 -10.42 -4.52
C LEU A 467 18.58 -11.79 -4.88
N ARG A 468 19.07 -12.51 -3.86
CA ARG A 468 19.47 -13.91 -3.93
C ARG A 468 18.88 -14.64 -2.75
N PHE A 469 18.28 -15.79 -3.01
CA PHE A 469 17.76 -16.66 -1.97
C PHE A 469 17.90 -18.13 -2.36
N THR A 470 17.94 -19.00 -1.37
CA THR A 470 17.85 -20.45 -1.55
C THR A 470 16.56 -20.93 -0.91
N VAL A 471 15.75 -21.64 -1.69
CA VAL A 471 14.51 -22.29 -1.22
C VAL A 471 14.64 -23.79 -1.37
N GLN A 472 14.34 -24.51 -0.30
CA GLN A 472 14.06 -25.94 -0.36
C GLN A 472 12.56 -26.15 -0.48
N TYR A 473 12.13 -27.13 -1.27
CA TYR A 473 10.72 -27.42 -1.49
C TYR A 473 10.46 -28.92 -1.69
N ARG A 474 9.25 -29.37 -1.34
CA ARG A 474 8.73 -30.72 -1.60
C ARG A 474 7.21 -30.75 -1.54
N ILE A 475 6.61 -31.86 -1.94
CA ILE A 475 5.21 -32.19 -1.65
C ILE A 475 5.10 -32.63 -0.18
N ALA A 476 4.06 -32.12 0.50
CA ALA A 476 3.70 -32.45 1.88
C ALA A 476 3.11 -33.85 2.01
#